data_AF-A0A4S4CKI0-F1
#
_entry.id   AF-A0A4S4CKI0-F1
#
_cell.length_a   1.000
_cell.length_b   1.000
_cell.length_c   1.000
_cell.angle_alpha   90.00
_cell.angle_beta   90.00
_cell.angle_gamma   90.00
#
_symmetry.space_group_name_H-M   'P 1'
#
loop_
_entity.id
_entity.type
_entity.pdbx_description
1 polymer ?
#
loop_
_entity_poly.entity_id
_entity_poly.type
_entity_poly.pdbx_seq_one_letter_code
_entity_poly.pdbx_strand_id
1 'polypeptide(L)'
;MADLVTSLTEDATGYTKPAPKRRRQTIWTPHGELTPRQLARQARSLAERWYQALRAWDTRISSEVLSSNLAPPNGSGGNMRVVGVGNYGLAGATITYSHVHTPLGWISENALAATLRQHDGQLLDRIRAGQGLSTLLHASGRGWAGEQARNYARTALSVAASLGDPEALTCLQALTNAEES
;
A
#
# COMPACT_ATOMS: atom_id res chain seq x y z
N MET A 1 -16.36 87.86 -1.26
CA MET A 1 -17.37 86.86 -1.63
C MET A 1 -16.75 86.08 -2.78
N ALA A 2 -16.09 84.95 -2.50
CA ALA A 2 -16.69 83.60 -2.33
C ALA A 2 -16.83 82.91 -3.71
N ASP A 3 -16.43 81.66 -3.98
CA ASP A 3 -15.69 80.60 -3.24
C ASP A 3 -14.89 79.76 -4.27
N LEU A 4 -13.66 79.29 -4.01
CA LEU A 4 -13.29 77.94 -3.53
C LEU A 4 -13.96 76.71 -4.19
N VAL A 5 -13.14 75.89 -4.87
CA VAL A 5 -13.11 74.39 -4.86
C VAL A 5 -14.30 73.63 -5.49
N THR A 6 -14.16 73.06 -6.69
CA THR A 6 -14.05 71.61 -7.07
C THR A 6 -14.31 71.52 -8.60
N SER A 7 -14.06 70.46 -9.39
CA SER A 7 -13.21 69.23 -9.41
C SER A 7 -13.09 68.83 -10.92
N LEU A 8 -12.29 67.91 -11.46
CA LEU A 8 -11.67 66.63 -11.09
C LEU A 8 -12.61 65.40 -11.00
N THR A 9 -12.97 64.87 -12.18
CA THR A 9 -13.36 63.47 -12.37
C THR A 9 -12.86 62.98 -13.73
N GLU A 10 -11.68 62.38 -13.76
CA GLU A 10 -11.22 61.57 -14.90
C GLU A 10 -11.95 60.22 -14.84
N ASP A 11 -12.81 59.93 -15.81
CA ASP A 11 -13.46 58.61 -15.93
C ASP A 11 -12.46 57.55 -16.40
N ALA A 12 -11.63 57.10 -15.47
CA ALA A 12 -10.75 55.95 -15.62
C ALA A 12 -11.56 54.65 -15.69
N THR A 13 -12.21 54.41 -16.83
CA THR A 13 -12.85 53.13 -17.17
C THR A 13 -11.78 52.05 -17.31
N GLY A 14 -11.40 51.47 -16.16
CA GLY A 14 -10.34 50.48 -16.03
C GLY A 14 -10.62 49.20 -16.79
N TYR A 15 -10.22 49.16 -18.06
CA TYR A 15 -10.20 47.96 -18.90
C TYR A 15 -9.17 46.96 -18.36
N THR A 16 -9.56 46.24 -17.31
CA THR A 16 -8.77 45.18 -16.69
C THR A 16 -8.66 44.01 -17.65
N LYS A 17 -7.62 44.07 -18.49
CA LYS A 17 -7.22 43.02 -19.42
C LYS A 17 -7.20 41.68 -18.67
N PRO A 18 -8.04 40.69 -19.02
CA PRO A 18 -8.14 39.47 -18.24
C PRO A 18 -6.77 38.78 -18.23
N ALA A 19 -6.28 38.47 -17.03
CA ALA A 19 -4.97 37.86 -16.84
C ALA A 19 -4.85 36.64 -17.77
N PRO A 20 -3.75 36.51 -18.55
CA PRO A 20 -3.63 35.46 -19.54
C PRO A 20 -3.79 34.12 -18.83
N LYS A 21 -4.83 33.37 -19.21
CA LYS A 21 -5.09 32.02 -18.68
C LYS A 21 -3.78 31.25 -18.79
N ARG A 22 -3.14 30.96 -17.66
CA ARG A 22 -1.91 30.16 -17.61
C ARG A 22 -2.17 28.90 -18.42
N ARG A 23 -1.64 28.84 -19.65
CA ARG A 23 -1.61 27.62 -20.45
C ARG A 23 -0.94 26.61 -19.52
N ARG A 24 -1.70 25.62 -19.06
CA ARG A 24 -1.10 24.44 -18.45
C ARG A 24 -0.19 23.89 -19.53
N GLN A 25 1.11 24.08 -19.38
CA GLN A 25 2.07 23.32 -20.15
C GLN A 25 1.76 21.86 -19.83
N THR A 26 1.14 21.18 -20.78
CA THR A 26 1.16 19.73 -20.85
C THR A 26 2.63 19.38 -21.00
N ILE A 27 3.26 19.07 -19.86
CA ILE A 27 4.57 18.43 -19.82
C ILE A 27 4.33 17.08 -20.49
N TRP A 28 4.61 17.05 -21.79
CA TRP A 28 4.60 15.84 -22.59
C TRP A 28 5.90 15.15 -22.25
N THR A 29 5.87 14.19 -21.32
CA THR A 29 7.01 13.30 -21.12
C THR A 29 7.14 12.47 -22.40
N PRO A 30 8.25 12.59 -23.16
CA PRO A 30 8.51 11.66 -24.25
C PRO A 30 8.88 10.31 -23.62
N HIS A 31 8.36 9.22 -24.20
CA HIS A 31 8.33 7.87 -23.62
C HIS A 31 7.37 7.72 -22.44
N GLY A 32 6.89 6.48 -22.23
CA GLY A 32 5.82 6.13 -21.30
C GLY A 32 6.18 6.19 -19.82
N GLU A 33 7.16 7.03 -19.45
CA GLU A 33 7.59 7.25 -18.08
C GLU A 33 6.52 8.00 -17.28
N LEU A 34 6.22 7.48 -16.09
CA LEU A 34 5.24 8.08 -15.20
C LEU A 34 5.80 9.38 -14.61
N THR A 35 5.07 10.48 -14.76
CA THR A 35 5.45 11.74 -14.11
C THR A 35 5.51 11.57 -12.58
N PRO A 36 6.32 12.35 -11.85
CA PRO A 36 6.42 12.23 -10.38
C PRO A 36 5.06 12.31 -9.66
N ARG A 37 4.10 13.07 -10.21
CA ARG A 37 2.73 13.17 -9.69
C ARG A 37 1.89 11.91 -9.93
N GLN A 38 2.13 11.18 -11.02
CA GLN A 38 1.50 9.90 -11.30
C GLN A 38 2.11 8.81 -10.40
N LEU A 39 3.44 8.74 -10.28
CA LEU A 39 4.13 7.83 -9.33
C LEU A 39 3.61 8.04 -7.89
N ALA A 40 3.59 9.29 -7.41
CA ALA A 40 3.06 9.60 -6.08
C ALA A 40 1.55 9.31 -5.93
N ARG A 41 0.78 9.15 -7.02
CA ARG A 41 -0.62 8.68 -6.98
C ARG A 41 -0.70 7.16 -6.98
N GLN A 42 0.13 6.49 -7.77
CA GLN A 42 0.22 5.03 -7.82
C GLN A 42 0.68 4.47 -6.48
N ALA A 43 1.77 5.00 -5.91
CA ALA A 43 2.28 4.62 -4.58
C ALA A 43 1.20 4.73 -3.49
N ARG A 44 0.42 5.83 -3.48
CA ARG A 44 -0.73 5.99 -2.59
C ARG A 44 -1.80 4.92 -2.79
N SER A 45 -2.18 4.65 -4.04
CA SER A 45 -3.19 3.62 -4.35
C SER A 45 -2.73 2.18 -4.11
N LEU A 46 -1.42 1.90 -4.23
CA LEU A 46 -0.84 0.59 -4.00
C LEU A 46 -0.68 0.33 -2.50
N ALA A 47 -0.13 1.31 -1.76
CA ALA A 47 -0.07 1.27 -0.31
C ALA A 47 -1.45 1.10 0.32
N GLU A 48 -2.47 1.83 -0.15
CA GLU A 48 -3.85 1.69 0.35
C GLU A 48 -4.41 0.27 0.08
N ARG A 49 -4.23 -0.28 -1.14
CA ARG A 49 -4.67 -1.66 -1.47
C ARG A 49 -4.03 -2.71 -0.56
N TRP A 50 -2.71 -2.63 -0.37
CA TRP A 50 -1.99 -3.54 0.52
C TRP A 50 -2.40 -3.35 1.98
N TYR A 51 -2.57 -2.11 2.43
CA TYR A 51 -3.03 -1.81 3.79
C TYR A 51 -4.42 -2.39 4.08
N GLN A 52 -5.38 -2.19 3.18
CA GLN A 52 -6.74 -2.74 3.37
C GLN A 52 -6.76 -4.27 3.28
N ALA A 53 -5.91 -4.89 2.46
CA ALA A 53 -5.78 -6.36 2.43
C ALA A 53 -5.23 -6.91 3.76
N LEU A 54 -4.15 -6.32 4.28
CA LEU A 54 -3.58 -6.67 5.59
C LEU A 54 -4.55 -6.38 6.75
N ARG A 55 -5.45 -5.40 6.59
CA ARG A 55 -6.47 -5.05 7.60
C ARG A 55 -7.70 -5.94 7.55
N ALA A 56 -8.13 -6.36 6.37
CA ALA A 56 -9.20 -7.34 6.22
C ALA A 56 -8.77 -8.71 6.74
N TRP A 57 -7.49 -9.07 6.54
CA TRP A 57 -6.89 -10.36 6.93
C TRP A 57 -7.78 -11.54 6.54
N ASP A 58 -8.31 -11.50 5.31
CA ASP A 58 -9.18 -12.54 4.78
C ASP A 58 -8.39 -13.86 4.64
N THR A 59 -8.83 -14.90 5.35
CA THR A 59 -8.12 -16.18 5.41
C THR A 59 -8.94 -17.33 4.88
N ARG A 60 -8.27 -18.24 4.17
CA ARG A 60 -8.82 -19.56 3.82
C ARG A 60 -7.92 -20.66 4.34
N ILE A 61 -8.52 -21.75 4.80
CA ILE A 61 -7.81 -22.98 5.14
C ILE A 61 -7.78 -23.85 3.89
N SER A 62 -6.58 -24.30 3.49
CA SER A 62 -6.39 -25.32 2.47
C SER A 62 -5.91 -26.60 3.12
N SER A 63 -6.37 -27.75 2.64
CA SER A 63 -5.94 -29.07 3.09
C SER A 63 -5.38 -29.86 1.92
N GLU A 64 -4.10 -30.22 1.98
CA GLU A 64 -3.44 -31.05 0.96
C GLU A 64 -3.16 -32.43 1.53
N VAL A 65 -3.55 -33.48 0.79
CA VAL A 65 -3.30 -34.88 1.18
C VAL A 65 -1.94 -35.28 0.63
N LEU A 66 -0.93 -35.38 1.49
CA LEU A 66 0.34 -36.01 1.12
C LEU A 66 0.12 -37.50 0.94
N SER A 67 0.09 -37.93 -0.33
CA SER A 67 0.23 -39.34 -0.68
C SER A 67 1.54 -39.87 -0.08
N SER A 68 1.48 -41.01 0.60
CA SER A 68 2.55 -41.58 1.45
C SER A 68 3.85 -42.00 0.72
N ASN A 69 3.98 -41.68 -0.57
CA ASN A 69 5.11 -42.05 -1.44
C ASN A 69 6.22 -40.97 -1.50
N LEU A 70 6.09 -39.88 -0.74
CA LEU A 70 7.01 -38.72 -0.74
C LEU A 70 7.78 -38.56 0.58
N ALA A 71 8.04 -39.65 1.32
CA ALA A 71 8.95 -39.62 2.46
C ALA A 71 10.41 -39.49 1.97
N PRO A 72 11.14 -38.40 2.28
CA PRO A 72 12.58 -38.33 2.02
C PRO A 72 13.31 -39.26 2.99
N PRO A 73 14.23 -40.12 2.53
CA PRO A 73 15.05 -40.91 3.43
C PRO A 73 16.10 -39.99 4.09
N ASN A 74 15.90 -39.72 5.38
CA ASN A 74 16.77 -38.95 6.29
C ASN A 74 16.78 -37.42 6.09
N GLY A 75 16.61 -36.66 7.18
CA GLY A 75 16.95 -35.23 7.18
C GLY A 75 16.19 -34.32 8.15
N SER A 76 16.62 -34.29 9.41
CA SER A 76 16.59 -33.17 10.37
C SER A 76 15.71 -31.92 10.07
N GLY A 77 14.81 -31.57 11.01
CA GLY A 77 14.45 -30.16 11.26
C GLY A 77 12.97 -29.86 11.48
N GLY A 78 12.61 -29.46 12.71
CA GLY A 78 11.34 -28.79 13.01
C GLY A 78 10.21 -29.70 13.52
N ASN A 79 9.63 -29.34 14.67
CA ASN A 79 8.52 -30.06 15.30
C ASN A 79 7.19 -29.84 14.55
N MET A 80 7.02 -30.44 13.36
CA MET A 80 5.72 -30.50 12.70
C MET A 80 4.79 -31.46 13.42
N ARG A 81 3.91 -30.91 14.27
CA ARG A 81 2.91 -31.69 15.01
C ARG A 81 1.72 -31.98 14.09
N VAL A 82 1.68 -33.17 13.51
CA VAL A 82 0.52 -33.65 12.73
C VAL A 82 -0.69 -33.74 13.66
N VAL A 83 -1.68 -32.86 13.49
CA VAL A 83 -2.96 -32.92 14.20
C VAL A 83 -3.98 -33.59 13.29
N GLY A 84 -3.94 -34.92 13.26
CA GLY A 84 -4.87 -35.76 12.51
C GLY A 84 -5.23 -37.00 13.31
N VAL A 85 -6.25 -36.91 14.16
CA VAL A 85 -6.80 -38.08 14.87
C VAL A 85 -7.91 -38.68 14.00
N GLY A 86 -7.52 -39.60 13.12
CA GLY A 86 -8.42 -40.35 12.24
C GLY A 86 -7.80 -41.71 11.95
N ASN A 87 -8.25 -42.74 12.67
CA ASN A 87 -7.84 -44.12 12.45
C ASN A 87 -8.44 -44.66 11.13
N TYR A 88 -7.95 -45.82 10.68
CA TYR A 88 -8.36 -46.63 9.51
C TYR A 88 -7.72 -46.27 8.15
N GLY A 89 -6.63 -47.00 7.85
CA GLY A 89 -6.29 -47.43 6.48
C GLY A 89 -5.57 -46.41 5.59
N LEU A 90 -4.30 -46.70 5.25
CA LEU A 90 -3.52 -45.98 4.23
C LEU A 90 -3.48 -44.44 4.47
N ALA A 91 -3.08 -44.05 5.68
CA ALA A 91 -3.09 -42.66 6.13
C ALA A 91 -2.07 -41.78 5.36
N GLY A 92 -2.53 -41.16 4.27
CA GLY A 92 -1.88 -39.99 3.69
C GLY A 92 -1.90 -38.83 4.69
N ALA A 93 -0.75 -38.22 4.96
CA ALA A 93 -0.67 -37.13 5.91
C ALA A 93 -1.35 -35.88 5.34
N THR A 94 -2.50 -35.50 5.89
CA THR A 94 -3.18 -34.27 5.46
C THR A 94 -2.54 -33.08 6.18
N ILE A 95 -1.92 -32.17 5.41
CA ILE A 95 -1.42 -30.91 5.95
C ILE A 95 -2.46 -29.83 5.70
N THR A 96 -2.94 -29.21 6.78
CA THR A 96 -3.78 -28.01 6.73
C THR A 96 -2.91 -26.76 6.87
N TYR A 97 -2.99 -25.83 5.92
CA TYR A 97 -2.28 -24.55 5.95
C TYR A 97 -3.23 -23.39 5.61
N SER A 98 -3.06 -22.27 6.31
CA SER A 98 -3.80 -21.04 6.08
C SER A 98 -3.13 -20.18 4.99
N HIS A 99 -3.96 -19.58 4.13
CA HIS A 99 -3.57 -18.49 3.25
C HIS A 99 -4.29 -17.22 3.63
N VAL A 100 -3.64 -16.08 3.39
CA VAL A 100 -4.22 -14.73 3.48
C VAL A 100 -4.37 -14.17 2.08
N HIS A 101 -5.50 -13.50 1.79
CA HIS A 101 -5.71 -12.81 0.53
C HIS A 101 -4.94 -11.48 0.48
N THR A 102 -4.14 -11.29 -0.56
CA THR A 102 -3.32 -10.10 -0.80
C THR A 102 -3.53 -9.57 -2.23
N PRO A 103 -3.03 -8.37 -2.58
CA PRO A 103 -3.08 -7.89 -3.97
C PRO A 103 -2.36 -8.78 -5.00
N LEU A 104 -1.47 -9.69 -4.56
CA LEU A 104 -0.83 -10.72 -5.40
C LEU A 104 -1.61 -12.05 -5.42
N GLY A 105 -2.76 -12.13 -4.75
CA GLY A 105 -3.54 -13.35 -4.54
C GLY A 105 -3.27 -14.01 -3.18
N TRP A 106 -3.41 -15.33 -3.12
CA TRP A 106 -3.42 -16.11 -1.87
C TRP A 106 -2.02 -16.54 -1.42
N ILE A 107 -1.44 -15.79 -0.49
CA ILE A 107 -0.10 -16.07 0.07
C ILE A 107 -0.27 -16.88 1.37
N SER A 108 0.66 -17.80 1.69
CA SER A 108 0.59 -18.56 2.94
C SER A 108 0.78 -17.65 4.16
N GLU A 109 -0.01 -17.87 5.23
CA GLU A 109 0.04 -17.00 6.42
C GLU A 109 1.43 -17.01 7.06
N ASN A 110 2.15 -18.13 7.01
CA ASN A 110 3.52 -18.22 7.54
C ASN A 110 4.53 -17.39 6.74
N ALA A 111 4.44 -17.35 5.41
CA ALA A 111 5.32 -16.52 4.58
C ALA A 111 5.04 -15.03 4.84
N LEU A 112 3.77 -14.65 4.91
CA LEU A 112 3.35 -13.29 5.25
C LEU A 112 3.80 -12.90 6.67
N ALA A 113 3.62 -13.77 7.66
CA ALA A 113 4.09 -13.55 9.03
C ALA A 113 5.63 -13.52 9.17
N ALA A 114 6.37 -14.15 8.25
CA ALA A 114 7.83 -14.03 8.19
C ALA A 114 8.27 -12.66 7.66
N THR A 115 7.71 -12.18 6.54
CA THR A 115 8.07 -10.86 5.99
C THR A 115 7.62 -9.72 6.92
N LEU A 116 6.45 -9.83 7.54
CA LEU A 116 5.98 -8.82 8.50
C LEU A 116 6.87 -8.69 9.74
N ARG A 117 7.43 -9.79 10.24
CA ARG A 117 8.40 -9.75 11.36
C ARG A 117 9.70 -9.02 11.00
N GLN A 118 10.05 -8.94 9.72
CA GLN A 118 11.21 -8.18 9.24
C GLN A 118 10.94 -6.68 9.06
N HIS A 119 9.67 -6.27 8.95
CA HIS A 119 9.23 -4.92 8.60
C HIS A 119 8.22 -4.35 9.63
N ASP A 120 8.56 -4.38 10.92
CA ASP A 120 7.70 -3.99 12.06
C ASP A 120 6.42 -4.81 12.26
N GLY A 121 6.59 -6.05 12.76
CA GLY A 121 5.46 -6.93 13.12
C GLY A 121 4.44 -6.31 14.09
N GLN A 122 4.87 -5.35 14.94
CA GLN A 122 3.99 -4.60 15.84
C GLN A 122 2.90 -3.78 15.11
N LEU A 123 3.17 -3.33 13.87
CA LEU A 123 2.15 -2.63 13.07
C LEU A 123 1.05 -3.60 12.64
N LEU A 124 1.38 -4.86 12.36
CA LEU A 124 0.37 -5.86 12.04
C LEU A 124 -0.46 -6.23 13.28
N ASP A 125 0.14 -6.43 14.44
CA ASP A 125 -0.62 -6.76 15.65
C ASP A 125 -1.65 -5.66 15.96
N ARG A 126 -1.29 -4.38 15.76
CA ARG A 126 -2.23 -3.26 15.85
C ARG A 126 -3.31 -3.28 14.77
N ILE A 127 -2.97 -3.63 13.52
CA ILE A 127 -3.93 -3.74 12.42
C ILE A 127 -4.93 -4.89 12.68
N ARG A 128 -4.47 -6.09 13.08
CA ARG A 128 -5.32 -7.24 13.46
C ARG A 128 -6.16 -6.94 14.70
N ALA A 129 -5.64 -6.19 15.67
CA ALA A 129 -6.39 -5.70 16.83
C ALA A 129 -7.39 -4.57 16.50
N GLY A 130 -7.52 -4.16 15.23
CA GLY A 130 -8.41 -3.08 14.80
C GLY A 130 -7.94 -1.66 15.18
N GLN A 131 -6.77 -1.51 15.79
CA GLN A 131 -6.19 -0.25 16.27
C GLN A 131 -5.37 0.48 15.18
N GLY A 132 -5.75 0.30 13.92
CA GLY A 132 -5.17 0.96 12.75
C GLY A 132 -5.98 2.19 12.29
N LEU A 133 -5.44 2.90 11.30
CA LEU A 133 -6.20 3.91 10.56
C LEU A 133 -7.30 3.23 9.73
N SER A 134 -8.40 3.94 9.46
CA SER A 134 -9.44 3.43 8.56
C SER A 134 -9.00 3.47 7.09
N THR A 135 -8.15 4.43 6.72
CA THR A 135 -7.51 4.63 5.42
C THR A 135 -6.19 5.40 5.61
N LEU A 136 -5.22 5.23 4.71
CA LEU A 136 -3.97 5.98 4.69
C LEU A 136 -4.10 7.30 3.91
N LEU A 137 -5.18 7.49 3.18
CA LEU A 137 -5.40 8.66 2.32
C LEU A 137 -6.15 9.77 3.04
N HIS A 138 -5.74 11.02 2.83
CA HIS A 138 -6.46 12.17 3.36
C HIS A 138 -7.85 12.28 2.72
N ALA A 139 -8.87 12.72 3.47
CA ALA A 139 -10.25 12.83 3.00
C ALA A 139 -10.44 13.70 1.74
N SER A 140 -9.51 14.62 1.46
CA SER A 140 -9.47 15.43 0.22
C SER A 140 -8.91 14.70 -1.01
N GLY A 141 -8.50 13.43 -0.88
CA GLY A 141 -7.79 12.65 -1.91
C GLY A 141 -6.37 13.14 -2.23
N ARG A 142 -5.88 14.17 -1.52
CA ARG A 142 -4.57 14.79 -1.73
C ARG A 142 -3.64 14.46 -0.57
N GLY A 143 -2.59 13.71 -0.86
CA GLY A 143 -1.60 13.29 0.13
C GLY A 143 -2.12 12.20 1.08
N TRP A 144 -1.39 12.03 2.17
CA TRP A 144 -1.60 11.02 3.20
C TRP A 144 -2.41 11.61 4.37
N ALA A 145 -3.13 10.77 5.12
CA ALA A 145 -3.93 11.18 6.27
C ALA A 145 -3.10 11.72 7.46
N GLY A 146 -1.77 11.59 7.42
CA GLY A 146 -0.84 12.10 8.42
C GLY A 146 0.57 11.52 8.25
N GLU A 147 1.43 11.73 9.24
CA GLU A 147 2.74 11.08 9.32
C GLU A 147 2.62 9.59 9.62
N GLN A 148 1.76 9.21 10.58
CA GLN A 148 1.50 7.80 10.89
C GLN A 148 0.97 7.03 9.65
N ALA A 149 0.17 7.68 8.81
CA ALA A 149 -0.31 7.11 7.55
C ALA A 149 0.82 6.86 6.54
N ARG A 150 1.85 7.73 6.50
CA ARG A 150 3.07 7.51 5.70
C ARG A 150 3.90 6.35 6.21
N ASN A 151 4.03 6.21 7.53
CA ASN A 151 4.76 5.07 8.12
C ASN A 151 4.05 3.74 7.81
N TYR A 152 2.72 3.66 8.00
CA TYR A 152 1.93 2.49 7.55
C TYR A 152 2.07 2.24 6.04
N ALA A 153 2.08 3.28 5.20
CA ALA A 153 2.27 3.15 3.76
C ALA A 153 3.66 2.58 3.41
N ARG A 154 4.73 3.09 4.04
CA ARG A 154 6.09 2.60 3.83
C ARG A 154 6.19 1.12 4.22
N THR A 155 5.69 0.74 5.40
CA THR A 155 5.64 -0.67 5.83
C THR A 155 4.85 -1.56 4.87
N ALA A 156 3.66 -1.13 4.44
CA ALA A 156 2.85 -1.90 3.49
C ALA A 156 3.57 -2.10 2.15
N LEU A 157 4.29 -1.09 1.66
CA LEU A 157 5.11 -1.17 0.45
C LEU A 157 6.36 -2.06 0.64
N SER A 158 7.03 -2.01 1.81
CA SER A 158 8.17 -2.90 2.12
C SER A 158 7.77 -4.37 2.16
N VAL A 159 6.62 -4.67 2.76
CA VAL A 159 6.04 -6.02 2.80
C VAL A 159 5.67 -6.48 1.39
N ALA A 160 5.01 -5.64 0.60
CA ALA A 160 4.66 -5.93 -0.79
C ALA A 160 5.90 -6.23 -1.65
N ALA A 161 6.93 -5.39 -1.56
CA ALA A 161 8.20 -5.57 -2.26
C ALA A 161 8.90 -6.88 -1.85
N SER A 162 8.91 -7.22 -0.56
CA SER A 162 9.51 -8.46 -0.04
C SER A 162 8.72 -9.72 -0.42
N LEU A 163 7.44 -9.58 -0.79
CA LEU A 163 6.60 -10.64 -1.35
C LEU A 163 6.67 -10.70 -2.89
N GLY A 164 7.48 -9.85 -3.52
CA GLY A 164 7.73 -9.87 -4.97
C GLY A 164 6.83 -8.96 -5.80
N ASP A 165 6.13 -7.98 -5.22
CA ASP A 165 5.38 -6.97 -5.98
C ASP A 165 6.35 -5.99 -6.69
N PRO A 166 6.42 -5.99 -8.05
CA PRO A 166 7.36 -5.14 -8.78
C PRO A 166 6.95 -3.67 -8.79
N GLU A 167 5.64 -3.37 -8.72
CA GLU A 167 5.16 -1.99 -8.61
C GLU A 167 5.50 -1.41 -7.24
N ALA A 168 5.48 -2.22 -6.19
CA ALA A 168 5.80 -1.80 -4.82
C ALA A 168 7.25 -1.29 -4.69
N LEU A 169 8.22 -1.97 -5.31
CA LEU A 169 9.63 -1.54 -5.31
C LEU A 169 9.79 -0.14 -5.92
N THR A 170 9.17 0.10 -7.07
CA THR A 170 9.21 1.40 -7.77
C THR A 170 8.51 2.48 -6.96
N CYS A 171 7.37 2.15 -6.35
CA CYS A 171 6.61 3.07 -5.49
C CYS A 171 7.35 3.41 -4.18
N LEU A 172 8.10 2.46 -3.61
CA LEU A 172 8.88 2.65 -2.38
C LEU A 172 10.07 3.58 -2.64
N GLN A 173 10.85 3.33 -3.70
CA GLN A 173 11.94 4.23 -4.13
C GLN A 173 11.44 5.66 -4.38
N ALA A 174 10.31 5.81 -5.09
CA ALA A 174 9.69 7.11 -5.33
C ALA A 174 9.19 7.81 -4.04
N LEU A 175 8.89 7.05 -2.98
CA LEU A 175 8.48 7.59 -1.69
C LEU A 175 9.68 8.07 -0.89
N THR A 176 10.77 7.30 -0.84
CA THR A 176 12.03 7.71 -0.17
C THR A 176 12.65 8.94 -0.82
N ASN A 177 12.76 8.98 -2.16
CA ASN A 177 13.34 10.10 -2.88
C ASN A 177 12.55 11.42 -2.68
N ALA A 178 11.25 11.32 -2.37
CA ALA A 178 10.38 12.46 -2.10
C ALA A 178 10.47 12.97 -0.64
N GLU A 179 11.24 12.30 0.23
CA GLU A 179 11.52 12.71 1.61
C GLU A 179 12.90 13.37 1.74
N GLU A 180 13.80 13.15 0.78
CA GLU A 180 15.13 13.77 0.69
C GLU A 180 15.16 15.11 -0.07
N SER A 181 14.00 15.56 -0.61
CA SER A 181 13.84 16.77 -1.46
C SER A 181 12.99 17.87 -0.83
#